data_AF-A0A1H6KTB1-F1
#
_entry.id   AF-A0A1H6KTB1-F1
#
_cell.length_a   1.000
_cell.length_b   1.000
_cell.length_c   1.000
_cell.angle_alpha   90.00
_cell.angle_beta   90.00
_cell.angle_gamma   90.00
#
_symmetry.space_group_name_H-M   'P 1'
#
loop_
_entity.id
_entity.type
_entity.pdbx_description
1 polymer ?
#
loop_
_entity_poly.entity_id
_entity_poly.type
_entity_poly.pdbx_seq_one_letter_code
_entity_poly.pdbx_strand_id
1 'polypeptide(L)'
;MVKKLKAVFISLSLLSSFVVADINDDIQRKQAQDRRELELKESLKERFKLQTKQQTIPKQQVKAGVSDSGKCVNIKQINTSKQSLIDTQLINDLKQKYQGRCLGVKQINQLIKELQNIYQDNGFVTSKVGLAFHKPNLNKAS
;
A
#
# COMPACT_ATOMS: atom_id res chain seq x y z
N MET A 1 -25.40 -51.69 64.80
CA MET A 1 -24.50 -50.58 64.40
C MET A 1 -24.44 -50.32 62.88
N VAL A 2 -24.70 -51.30 62.00
CA VAL A 2 -24.56 -51.17 60.52
C VAL A 2 -25.53 -50.17 59.87
N LYS A 3 -26.72 -49.95 60.45
CA LYS A 3 -27.75 -49.03 59.92
C LYS A 3 -27.33 -47.55 60.00
N LYS A 4 -26.63 -47.15 61.08
CA LYS A 4 -26.14 -45.78 61.23
C LYS A 4 -24.96 -45.47 60.30
N LEU A 5 -24.13 -46.47 60.01
CA LEU A 5 -23.00 -46.35 59.08
C LEU A 5 -23.45 -46.14 57.62
N LYS A 6 -24.52 -46.83 57.19
CA LYS A 6 -25.14 -46.61 55.87
C LYS A 6 -25.77 -45.23 55.73
N ALA A 7 -26.42 -44.72 56.78
CA ALA A 7 -27.03 -43.39 56.76
C ALA A 7 -25.98 -42.26 56.61
N VAL A 8 -24.82 -42.41 57.26
CA VAL A 8 -23.71 -41.45 57.14
C VAL A 8 -23.13 -41.45 55.72
N PHE A 9 -22.91 -42.64 55.13
CA PHE A 9 -22.41 -42.75 53.75
C PHE A 9 -23.38 -42.19 52.70
N ILE A 10 -24.70 -42.37 52.91
CA ILE A 10 -25.73 -41.79 52.05
C ILE A 10 -25.73 -40.26 52.17
N SER A 11 -25.60 -39.71 53.38
CA SER A 11 -25.53 -38.25 53.57
C SER A 11 -24.29 -37.61 52.94
N LEU A 12 -23.14 -38.31 52.95
CA LEU A 12 -21.88 -37.80 52.41
C LEU A 12 -21.87 -37.75 50.86
N SER A 13 -22.65 -38.60 50.19
CA SER A 13 -22.77 -38.60 48.72
C SER A 13 -23.68 -37.49 48.17
N LEU A 14 -24.57 -36.93 49.00
CA LEU A 14 -25.51 -35.88 48.57
C LEU A 14 -24.91 -34.47 48.65
N LEU A 15 -23.80 -34.26 49.37
CA LEU A 15 -23.15 -32.95 49.48
C LEU A 15 -22.11 -32.65 48.38
N SER A 16 -21.68 -33.64 47.59
CA SER A 16 -20.63 -33.45 46.57
C SER A 16 -21.10 -32.83 45.25
N SER A 17 -22.42 -32.70 45.02
CA SER A 17 -22.96 -32.24 43.73
C SER A 17 -23.08 -30.71 43.58
N PHE A 18 -22.81 -29.91 44.62
CA PHE A 18 -23.09 -28.47 44.58
C PHE A 18 -21.95 -27.57 44.06
N VAL A 19 -20.76 -28.11 43.74
CA VAL A 19 -19.55 -27.28 43.49
C VAL A 19 -19.21 -27.10 41.99
N VAL A 20 -19.94 -27.76 41.07
CA VAL A 20 -19.53 -27.83 39.63
C VAL A 20 -20.15 -26.74 38.73
N ALA A 21 -21.16 -25.99 39.20
CA ALA A 21 -21.86 -25.02 38.36
C ALA A 21 -21.10 -23.70 38.12
N ASP A 22 -20.26 -23.28 39.06
CA ASP A 22 -19.60 -21.94 39.04
C ASP A 22 -18.43 -21.87 38.04
N ILE A 23 -17.64 -22.95 37.94
CA ILE A 23 -16.45 -23.04 37.07
C ILE A 23 -16.84 -22.99 35.57
N ASN A 24 -17.96 -23.60 35.20
CA ASN A 24 -18.40 -23.63 33.80
C ASN A 24 -18.89 -22.25 33.32
N ASP A 25 -19.47 -21.43 34.20
CA ASP A 25 -19.94 -20.09 33.86
C ASP A 25 -18.76 -19.12 33.61
N ASP A 26 -17.70 -19.19 34.44
CA ASP A 26 -16.50 -18.35 34.25
C ASP A 26 -15.74 -18.68 32.95
N ILE A 27 -15.61 -19.97 32.62
CA ILE A 27 -15.01 -20.40 31.34
C ILE A 27 -15.82 -19.87 30.15
N GLN A 28 -17.15 -19.95 30.20
CA GLN A 28 -18.03 -19.44 29.14
C GLN A 28 -17.91 -17.92 28.97
N ARG A 29 -17.88 -17.17 30.09
CA ARG A 29 -17.70 -15.71 30.08
C ARG A 29 -16.35 -15.32 29.47
N LYS A 30 -15.27 -16.00 29.88
CA LYS A 30 -13.93 -15.75 29.36
C LYS A 30 -13.85 -16.03 27.86
N GLN A 31 -14.39 -17.15 27.40
CA GLN A 31 -14.47 -17.45 25.96
C GLN A 31 -15.27 -16.40 25.17
N ALA A 32 -16.38 -15.91 25.73
CA ALA A 32 -17.16 -14.85 25.09
C ALA A 32 -16.39 -13.51 25.04
N GLN A 33 -15.57 -13.22 26.04
CA GLN A 33 -14.70 -12.03 26.05
C GLN A 33 -13.57 -12.16 25.03
N ASP A 34 -12.90 -13.32 24.96
CA ASP A 34 -11.83 -13.58 23.99
C ASP A 34 -12.33 -13.47 22.55
N ARG A 35 -13.55 -13.98 22.26
CA ARG A 35 -14.19 -13.83 20.95
C ARG A 35 -14.42 -12.36 20.59
N ARG A 36 -14.96 -11.56 21.53
CA ARG A 36 -15.18 -10.12 21.31
C ARG A 36 -13.89 -9.36 21.06
N GLU A 37 -12.83 -9.72 21.79
CA GLU A 37 -11.51 -9.09 21.60
C GLU A 37 -10.92 -9.44 20.23
N LEU A 38 -11.06 -10.69 19.79
CA LEU A 38 -10.60 -11.12 18.47
C LEU A 38 -11.37 -10.40 17.34
N GLU A 39 -12.69 -10.31 17.44
CA GLU A 39 -13.52 -9.59 16.49
C GLU A 39 -13.13 -8.11 16.40
N LEU A 40 -12.89 -7.47 17.56
CA LEU A 40 -12.41 -6.08 17.59
C LEU A 40 -11.06 -5.95 16.89
N LYS A 41 -10.10 -6.84 17.17
CA LYS A 41 -8.78 -6.83 16.54
C LYS A 41 -8.85 -7.00 15.03
N GLU A 42 -9.66 -7.94 14.54
CA GLU A 42 -9.84 -8.13 13.09
C GLU A 42 -10.51 -6.91 12.45
N SER A 43 -11.55 -6.33 13.07
CA SER A 43 -12.21 -5.12 12.57
C SER A 43 -11.24 -3.92 12.48
N LEU A 44 -10.37 -3.75 13.48
CA LEU A 44 -9.35 -2.70 13.47
C LEU A 44 -8.33 -2.95 12.36
N LYS A 45 -7.86 -4.19 12.20
CA LYS A 45 -6.92 -4.57 11.15
C LYS A 45 -7.50 -4.32 9.76
N GLU A 46 -8.77 -4.62 9.53
CA GLU A 46 -9.46 -4.30 8.28
C GLU A 46 -9.54 -2.80 8.03
N ARG A 47 -9.93 -2.01 9.05
CA ARG A 47 -9.96 -0.54 8.94
C ARG A 47 -8.59 0.04 8.60
N PHE A 48 -7.53 -0.42 9.25
CA PHE A 48 -6.16 0.03 8.94
C PHE A 48 -5.75 -0.35 7.51
N LYS A 49 -6.03 -1.57 7.04
CA LYS A 49 -5.76 -1.97 5.64
C LYS A 49 -6.49 -1.08 4.63
N LEU A 50 -7.74 -0.72 4.92
CA LEU A 50 -8.53 0.17 4.07
C LEU A 50 -7.98 1.60 4.06
N GLN A 51 -7.57 2.13 5.22
CA GLN A 51 -6.93 3.45 5.32
C GLN A 51 -5.63 3.52 4.54
N THR A 52 -4.78 2.48 4.62
CA THR A 52 -3.52 2.43 3.85
C THR A 52 -3.78 2.39 2.34
N LYS A 53 -4.84 1.69 1.89
CA LYS A 53 -5.25 1.71 0.47
C LYS A 53 -5.77 3.07 0.00
N GLN A 54 -6.36 3.87 0.89
CA GLN A 54 -6.99 5.15 0.55
C GLN A 54 -6.02 6.34 0.52
N GLN A 55 -4.77 6.18 0.96
CA GLN A 55 -3.74 7.21 0.79
C GLN A 55 -3.40 7.35 -0.70
N THR A 56 -4.24 8.11 -1.39
CA THR A 56 -4.09 8.38 -2.82
C THR A 56 -3.04 9.48 -2.94
N ILE A 57 -1.86 9.13 -3.44
CA ILE A 57 -0.82 10.12 -3.73
C ILE A 57 -1.38 11.05 -4.82
N PRO A 58 -1.40 12.38 -4.63
CA PRO A 58 -1.90 13.31 -5.64
C PRO A 58 -1.12 13.14 -6.94
N LYS A 59 -1.77 12.58 -7.97
CA LYS A 59 -1.18 12.43 -9.29
C LYS A 59 -1.08 13.80 -9.97
N GLN A 60 -0.02 13.99 -10.74
CA GLN A 60 0.04 15.15 -11.62
C GLN A 60 -0.99 15.00 -12.74
N GLN A 61 -1.84 16.01 -12.91
CA GLN A 61 -2.81 16.03 -14.00
C GLN A 61 -2.09 16.08 -15.36
N VAL A 62 -2.40 15.09 -16.19
CA VAL A 62 -1.94 14.94 -17.57
C VAL A 62 -3.12 15.24 -18.47
N LYS A 63 -3.03 16.31 -19.28
CA LYS A 63 -4.09 16.65 -20.24
C LYS A 63 -3.90 15.82 -21.51
N ALA A 64 -4.97 15.20 -22.01
CA ALA A 64 -4.93 14.53 -23.31
C ALA A 64 -4.92 15.57 -24.45
N GLY A 65 -4.22 15.26 -25.55
CA GLY A 65 -4.28 16.06 -26.76
C GLY A 65 -3.69 17.47 -26.65
N VAL A 66 -2.61 17.65 -25.88
CA VAL A 66 -1.91 18.93 -25.80
C VAL A 66 -1.33 19.28 -27.18
N SER A 67 -2.04 20.14 -27.90
CA SER A 67 -1.55 20.76 -29.13
C SER A 67 -0.59 21.88 -28.78
N ASP A 68 0.56 21.90 -29.43
CA ASP A 68 1.52 23.00 -29.31
C ASP A 68 1.39 23.89 -30.53
N SER A 69 1.22 25.20 -30.30
CA SER A 69 0.93 26.20 -31.31
C SER A 69 2.16 27.08 -31.59
N GLY A 70 3.35 26.49 -31.65
CA GLY A 70 4.60 27.25 -31.73
C GLY A 70 5.85 26.43 -32.03
N LYS A 71 7.00 26.95 -31.58
CA LYS A 71 8.33 26.33 -31.75
C LYS A 71 8.40 24.99 -31.02
N CYS A 72 8.85 23.95 -31.72
CA CYS A 72 9.04 22.61 -31.17
C CYS A 72 10.45 22.07 -31.47
N VAL A 73 10.85 21.06 -30.72
CA VAL A 73 12.14 20.37 -30.87
C VAL A 73 11.88 18.95 -31.36
N ASN A 74 12.56 18.54 -32.44
CA ASN A 74 12.51 17.15 -32.90
C ASN A 74 13.25 16.23 -31.94
N ILE A 75 12.51 15.40 -31.21
CA ILE A 75 13.06 14.48 -30.23
C ILE A 75 13.54 13.21 -30.92
N LYS A 76 14.84 13.12 -31.21
CA LYS A 76 15.42 11.92 -31.83
C LYS A 76 15.45 10.72 -30.89
N GLN A 77 15.80 10.96 -29.62
CA GLN A 77 16.00 9.90 -28.64
C GLN A 77 15.70 10.42 -27.23
N ILE A 78 15.08 9.57 -26.42
CA ILE A 78 14.81 9.84 -25.00
C ILE A 78 15.61 8.87 -24.15
N ASN A 79 16.58 9.39 -23.41
CA ASN A 79 17.41 8.60 -22.50
C ASN A 79 17.00 8.87 -21.05
N THR A 80 17.03 7.82 -20.24
CA THR A 80 16.81 7.87 -18.78
C THR A 80 18.13 7.63 -18.07
N SER A 81 18.29 8.12 -16.85
CA SER A 81 19.48 7.81 -16.04
C SER A 81 19.60 6.29 -15.85
N LYS A 82 20.84 5.78 -15.77
CA LYS A 82 21.14 4.34 -15.67
C LYS A 82 20.62 3.67 -14.38
N GLN A 83 20.02 4.43 -13.46
CA GLN A 83 19.53 4.00 -12.15
C GLN A 83 17.99 3.97 -12.09
N SER A 84 17.31 3.78 -13.22
CA SER A 84 15.85 3.66 -13.22
C SER A 84 15.42 2.46 -12.36
N LEU A 85 14.67 2.72 -11.30
CA LEU A 85 14.14 1.71 -10.37
C LEU A 85 12.82 1.08 -10.88
N ILE A 86 12.36 1.51 -12.05
CA ILE A 86 11.11 1.11 -12.71
C ILE A 86 11.41 0.10 -13.82
N ASP A 87 10.48 -0.84 -14.03
CA ASP A 87 10.47 -1.76 -15.17
C ASP A 87 10.77 -1.03 -16.49
N THR A 88 11.71 -1.58 -17.26
CA THR A 88 12.19 -1.00 -18.50
C THR A 88 11.11 -0.99 -19.58
N GLN A 89 10.17 -1.95 -19.56
CA GLN A 89 9.10 -2.00 -20.55
C GLN A 89 8.15 -0.80 -20.44
N LEU A 90 7.68 -0.50 -19.22
CA LEU A 90 6.78 0.63 -18.97
C LEU A 90 7.40 1.98 -19.37
N ILE A 91 8.71 2.13 -19.13
CA ILE A 91 9.49 3.29 -19.54
C ILE A 91 9.63 3.34 -21.07
N ASN A 92 9.84 2.20 -21.72
CA ASN A 92 9.97 2.12 -23.17
C ASN A 92 8.65 2.47 -23.87
N ASP A 93 7.52 1.99 -23.37
CA ASP A 93 6.19 2.32 -23.91
C ASP A 93 5.94 3.84 -23.83
N LEU A 94 6.29 4.46 -22.69
CA LEU A 94 6.24 5.93 -22.58
C LEU A 94 7.17 6.60 -23.60
N LYS A 95 8.41 6.14 -23.77
CA LYS A 95 9.36 6.71 -24.74
C LYS A 95 8.82 6.65 -26.16
N GLN A 96 8.24 5.52 -26.58
CA GLN A 96 7.69 5.35 -27.94
C GLN A 96 6.57 6.37 -28.25
N LYS A 97 5.80 6.78 -27.25
CA LYS A 97 4.75 7.81 -27.42
C LYS A 97 5.30 9.18 -27.83
N TYR A 98 6.54 9.51 -27.45
CA TYR A 98 7.12 10.84 -27.59
C TYR A 98 8.33 10.90 -28.54
N GLN A 99 9.05 9.79 -28.71
CA GLN A 99 10.22 9.70 -29.56
C GLN A 99 9.84 9.84 -31.05
N GLY A 100 10.71 10.49 -31.82
CA GLY A 100 10.50 10.75 -33.24
C GLY A 100 9.48 11.85 -33.54
N ARG A 101 8.99 12.58 -32.53
CA ARG A 101 8.00 13.66 -32.68
C ARG A 101 8.62 15.03 -32.43
N CYS A 102 8.05 16.06 -33.05
CA CYS A 102 8.35 17.45 -32.70
C CYS A 102 7.56 17.81 -31.45
N LEU A 103 8.26 17.99 -30.32
CA LEU A 103 7.63 18.33 -29.05
C LEU A 103 7.89 19.79 -28.70
N GLY A 104 6.85 20.54 -28.41
CA GLY A 104 6.99 21.84 -27.76
C GLY A 104 6.96 21.72 -26.23
N VAL A 105 7.08 22.85 -25.55
CA VAL A 105 7.29 22.92 -24.10
C VAL A 105 6.15 22.26 -23.32
N LYS A 106 4.90 22.40 -23.78
CA LYS A 106 3.75 21.82 -23.06
C LYS A 106 3.77 20.29 -23.13
N GLN A 107 4.15 19.75 -24.28
CA GLN A 107 4.25 18.30 -24.51
C GLN A 107 5.45 17.70 -23.77
N ILE A 108 6.57 18.41 -23.68
CA ILE A 108 7.72 18.00 -22.86
C ILE A 108 7.33 17.95 -21.37
N ASN A 109 6.63 18.98 -20.89
CA ASN A 109 6.12 18.98 -19.52
C ASN A 109 5.12 17.85 -19.26
N GLN A 110 4.33 17.47 -20.28
CA GLN A 110 3.43 16.33 -20.20
C GLN A 110 4.20 15.01 -20.06
N LEU A 111 5.22 14.78 -20.89
CA LEU A 111 6.12 13.63 -20.78
C LEU A 111 6.71 13.50 -19.36
N ILE A 112 7.22 14.60 -18.79
CA ILE A 112 7.79 14.61 -17.44
C ILE A 112 6.75 14.21 -16.40
N LYS A 113 5.52 14.74 -16.49
CA LYS A 113 4.43 14.41 -15.56
C LYS A 113 3.96 12.96 -15.68
N GLU A 114 3.85 12.44 -16.90
CA GLU A 114 3.51 11.03 -17.13
C GLU A 114 4.58 10.11 -16.53
N LEU A 115 5.86 10.43 -16.73
CA LEU A 115 6.95 9.69 -16.11
C LEU A 115 6.93 9.79 -14.58
N GLN A 116 6.67 10.98 -14.02
CA GLN A 116 6.54 11.15 -12.57
C GLN A 116 5.40 10.31 -11.99
N ASN A 117 4.25 10.25 -12.67
CA ASN A 117 3.12 9.42 -12.26
C ASN A 117 3.49 7.92 -12.29
N ILE A 118 4.25 7.46 -13.29
CA ILE A 118 4.77 6.09 -13.34
C ILE A 118 5.62 5.78 -12.09
N TYR A 119 6.50 6.68 -11.67
CA TYR A 119 7.29 6.49 -10.45
C TYR A 119 6.39 6.41 -9.20
N GLN A 120 5.40 7.30 -9.09
CA GLN A 120 4.45 7.30 -7.96
C GLN A 120 3.62 6.01 -7.92
N ASP A 121 3.17 5.52 -9.07
CA ASP A 121 2.38 4.30 -9.19
C ASP A 121 3.17 3.03 -8.82
N ASN A 122 4.49 3.11 -8.87
CA ASN A 122 5.40 2.04 -8.45
C ASN A 122 5.99 2.27 -7.04
N GLY A 123 5.43 3.18 -6.24
CA GLY A 123 5.81 3.40 -4.84
C GLY A 123 6.96 4.39 -4.61
N PHE A 124 7.51 5.01 -5.66
CA PHE A 124 8.61 5.97 -5.56
C PHE A 124 8.09 7.40 -5.34
N VAL A 125 7.48 7.64 -4.16
CA VAL A 125 6.78 8.89 -3.84
C VAL A 125 7.70 10.10 -3.59
N THR A 126 8.95 9.85 -3.20
CA THR A 126 9.96 10.89 -2.94
C THR A 126 10.84 11.19 -4.16
N SER A 127 10.75 10.38 -5.22
CA SER A 127 11.53 10.56 -6.44
C SER A 127 11.00 11.74 -7.27
N LYS A 128 11.91 12.45 -7.93
CA LYS A 128 11.60 13.57 -8.82
C LYS A 128 12.15 13.33 -10.21
N VAL A 129 11.33 13.62 -11.21
CA VAL A 129 11.70 13.54 -12.63
C VAL A 129 11.98 14.95 -13.17
N GLY A 130 13.06 15.09 -13.94
CA GLY A 130 13.43 16.34 -14.59
C GLY A 130 14.35 16.12 -15.79
N LEU A 131 14.59 17.19 -16.56
CA LEU A 131 15.52 17.16 -17.68
C LEU A 131 16.95 17.34 -17.18
N ALA A 132 17.89 16.57 -17.74
CA ALA A 132 19.31 16.78 -17.53
C ALA A 132 19.80 17.93 -18.43
N PHE A 133 20.41 18.95 -17.84
CA PHE A 133 21.10 19.99 -18.59
C PHE A 133 22.57 19.61 -18.76
N HIS A 134 22.96 19.23 -19.98
CA HIS A 134 24.38 19.07 -20.29
C HIS A 134 25.04 20.45 -20.32
N LYS A 135 25.93 20.72 -19.36
CA LYS A 135 26.86 21.84 -19.48
C LYS A 135 27.85 21.53 -20.62
N PRO A 136 28.00 22.39 -21.63
CA PRO A 136 29.04 22.22 -22.63
C PRO A 136 30.41 22.27 -21.94
N ASN A 137 31.31 21.36 -22.34
CA ASN A 137 32.67 21.31 -21.83
C ASN A 137 33.45 22.50 -22.40
N LEU A 138 33.73 23.50 -21.56
CA LEU A 138 34.43 24.74 -21.92
C LEU A 138 35.93 24.53 -22.20
N ASN A 139 36.46 23.30 -22.10
CA ASN A 139 37.90 23.02 -22.23
C ASN A 139 38.30 22.49 -23.62
N LYS A 140 37.47 22.66 -24.66
CA LYS A 140 37.79 22.27 -26.05
C LYS A 140 38.03 23.47 -26.99
N ALA A 141 38.50 24.59 -26.43
CA ALA A 141 39.00 25.71 -27.19
C ALA A 141 40.42 26.03 -26.70
N SER A 142 41.40 25.23 -27.13
CA SER A 142 42.81 25.59 -27.19
C SER A 142 43.52 24.74 -28.23
#